data_AF-A0A8T4LCC3-F1
#
_entry.id   AF-A0A8T4LCC3-F1
#
_cell.length_a   1.000
_cell.length_b   1.000
_cell.length_c   1.000
_cell.angle_alpha   90.00
_cell.angle_beta   90.00
_cell.angle_gamma   90.00
#
_symmetry.space_group_name_H-M   'P 1'
#
loop_
_entity.id
_entity.type
_entity.pdbx_description
1 polymer ?
#
loop_
_entity_poly.entity_id
_entity_poly.type
_entity_poly.pdbx_seq_one_letter_code
_entity_poly.pdbx_strand_id
1 'polypeptide(L)'
;EQAIKLEETGGKTFLGIGILQPERKGIMGGIYSLITKIKDPFTYYQSSLGDFGFFIYNLLWWCILISLSVALVNMLPLGIFDGGKFFFLTVWGITGKKRIGEVALKISTYLILLLIVALMVRWVFIFI
;
A
#
# COMPACT_ATOMS: atom_id res chain seq x y z
N GLU A 1 -13.51 -30.06 2.95
CA GLU A 1 -13.56 -30.53 4.35
C GLU A 1 -12.26 -31.25 4.67
N GLN A 2 -11.43 -30.72 5.56
CA GLN A 2 -10.27 -31.44 6.07
C GLN A 2 -10.42 -31.52 7.59
N ALA A 3 -10.65 -32.74 8.08
CA ALA A 3 -10.95 -33.02 9.47
C ALA A 3 -9.72 -32.84 10.36
N ILE A 4 -9.84 -31.98 11.37
CA ILE A 4 -8.83 -31.79 12.42
C ILE A 4 -8.89 -33.02 13.32
N LYS A 5 -7.87 -33.89 13.27
CA LYS A 5 -7.70 -35.01 14.21
C LYS A 5 -7.15 -34.46 15.53
N LEU A 6 -7.93 -34.58 16.59
CA LEU A 6 -7.51 -34.31 17.96
C LEU A 6 -6.74 -35.53 18.48
N GLU A 7 -5.51 -35.32 18.91
CA GLU A 7 -4.67 -36.37 19.52
C GLU A 7 -4.72 -36.18 21.05
N GLU A 8 -5.09 -37.24 21.77
CA GLU A 8 -5.33 -37.21 23.22
C GLU A 8 -4.31 -38.11 23.93
N THR A 9 -3.41 -37.49 24.70
CA THR A 9 -2.43 -38.21 25.53
C THR A 9 -2.63 -37.81 26.99
N GLY A 10 -3.15 -38.73 27.81
CA GLY A 10 -3.22 -38.56 29.27
C GLY A 10 -4.35 -37.66 29.80
N GLY A 11 -5.52 -37.64 29.16
CA GLY A 11 -6.71 -36.94 29.66
C GLY A 11 -6.66 -35.41 29.58
N LYS A 12 -5.73 -34.86 28.79
CA LYS A 12 -5.67 -33.44 28.44
C LYS A 12 -5.82 -33.31 26.93
N THR A 13 -6.86 -32.61 26.49
CA THR A 13 -7.13 -32.37 25.08
C THR A 13 -6.25 -31.22 24.61
N PHE A 14 -5.31 -31.49 23.70
CA PHE A 14 -4.47 -30.47 23.10
C PHE A 14 -5.08 -30.07 21.75
N LEU A 15 -5.62 -28.86 21.66
CA LEU A 15 -6.08 -28.29 20.39
C LEU A 15 -4.90 -27.55 19.74
N GLY A 16 -4.24 -28.19 18.77
CA GLY A 16 -3.28 -27.53 17.92
C GLY A 16 -3.99 -26.60 16.93
N ILE A 17 -3.89 -25.28 17.12
CA ILE A 17 -4.35 -24.30 16.12
C ILE A 17 -3.21 -24.07 15.13
N GLY A 18 -3.24 -24.82 14.01
CA GLY A 18 -2.36 -24.57 12.88
C GLY A 18 -2.93 -23.44 12.01
N ILE A 19 -2.21 -22.33 11.88
CA ILE A 19 -2.58 -21.28 10.93
C ILE A 19 -2.11 -21.72 9.54
N LEU A 20 -3.05 -22.26 8.76
CA LEU A 20 -2.79 -22.57 7.36
C LEU A 20 -2.57 -21.25 6.63
N GLN A 21 -1.35 -21.00 6.14
CA GLN A 21 -1.09 -19.90 5.23
C GLN A 21 -1.74 -20.26 3.89
N PRO A 22 -2.80 -19.55 3.45
CA PRO A 22 -3.33 -19.80 2.11
C PRO A 22 -2.26 -19.35 1.12
N GLU A 23 -1.64 -20.30 0.43
CA GLU A 23 -0.80 -20.03 -0.73
C GLU A 23 -1.69 -19.42 -1.83
N ARG A 24 -1.85 -18.10 -1.78
CA ARG A 24 -2.55 -17.35 -2.82
C ARG A 24 -1.69 -17.47 -4.07
N LYS A 25 -2.17 -18.21 -5.08
CA LYS A 25 -1.50 -18.34 -6.38
C LYS A 25 -1.84 -17.13 -7.26
N GLY A 26 -0.83 -16.62 -8.00
CA GLY A 26 -0.97 -15.51 -8.97
C GLY A 26 -0.17 -14.26 -8.58
N ILE A 27 -0.24 -13.20 -9.42
CA ILE A 27 0.50 -11.94 -9.24
C ILE A 27 0.19 -11.30 -7.89
N MET A 28 -1.08 -11.32 -7.48
CA MET A 28 -1.51 -10.79 -6.18
C MET A 28 -0.96 -11.59 -5.00
N GLY A 29 -0.70 -12.89 -5.19
CA GLY A 29 -0.01 -13.75 -4.23
C GLY A 29 1.46 -13.43 -4.09
N GLY A 30 2.14 -13.11 -5.21
CA GLY A 30 3.53 -12.66 -5.20
C GLY A 30 3.72 -11.31 -4.50
N ILE A 31 2.80 -10.36 -4.72
CA ILE A 31 2.82 -9.07 -4.00
C ILE A 31 2.58 -9.30 -2.50
N TYR A 32 1.62 -10.17 -2.16
CA TYR A 32 1.31 -10.47 -0.76
C TYR A 32 2.50 -11.13 -0.04
N SER A 33 3.20 -12.07 -0.68
CA SER A 33 4.36 -12.74 -0.09
C SER A 33 5.56 -11.81 0.12
N LEU A 34 5.73 -10.78 -0.72
CA LEU A 34 6.73 -9.74 -0.52
C LEU A 34 6.40 -8.86 0.70
N ILE A 35 5.12 -8.53 0.89
CA ILE A 35 4.66 -7.73 2.04
C ILE A 35 4.78 -8.51 3.35
N THR A 36 4.39 -9.80 3.37
CA THR A 36 4.49 -10.64 4.58
C THR A 36 5.93 -10.92 5.00
N LYS A 37 6.90 -10.88 4.09
CA LYS A 37 8.34 -10.95 4.44
C LYS A 37 8.82 -9.74 5.24
N ILE A 38 8.19 -8.58 5.04
CA ILE A 38 8.56 -7.32 5.72
C ILE A 38 7.88 -7.21 7.07
N LYS A 39 6.63 -7.69 7.18
CA LYS A 39 5.86 -7.66 8.42
C LYS A 39 5.24 -9.02 8.67
N ASP A 40 5.81 -9.74 9.63
CA ASP A 40 5.26 -11.02 10.06
C ASP A 40 4.02 -10.75 10.94
N PRO A 41 2.79 -11.08 10.48
CA PRO A 41 1.57 -10.71 11.19
C PRO A 41 1.40 -11.48 12.52
N PHE A 42 2.24 -12.49 12.78
CA PHE A 42 2.14 -13.37 13.96
C PHE A 42 3.17 -13.08 15.06
N THR A 43 4.05 -12.09 14.88
CA THR A 43 4.95 -11.66 15.96
C THR A 43 4.28 -10.59 16.82
N TYR A 44 3.90 -10.98 18.04
CA TYR A 44 3.49 -10.05 19.09
C TYR A 44 4.73 -9.34 19.62
N TYR A 45 4.99 -8.12 19.13
CA TYR A 45 6.05 -7.28 19.67
C TYR A 45 5.76 -6.98 21.14
N GLN A 46 6.66 -7.34 22.04
CA GLN A 46 6.62 -6.92 23.43
C GLN A 46 7.66 -5.82 23.63
N SER A 47 7.22 -4.63 24.03
CA SER A 47 8.13 -3.53 24.33
C SER A 47 8.75 -3.69 25.72
N SER A 48 10.07 -3.55 25.82
CA SER A 48 10.77 -3.45 27.11
C SER A 48 10.42 -2.18 27.89
N LEU A 49 9.88 -1.15 27.21
CA LEU A 49 9.43 0.12 27.78
C LEU A 49 7.92 0.13 28.08
N GLY A 50 7.23 -1.02 27.99
CA GLY A 50 5.79 -1.12 28.19
C GLY A 50 4.99 -0.25 27.23
N ASP A 51 3.92 0.39 27.73
CA ASP A 51 2.98 1.17 26.93
C ASP A 51 3.64 2.35 26.20
N PHE A 52 4.67 2.95 26.78
CA PHE A 52 5.38 4.07 26.16
C PHE A 52 6.11 3.63 24.88
N GLY A 53 6.69 2.43 24.86
CA GLY A 53 7.34 1.91 23.66
C GLY A 53 6.35 1.61 22.54
N PHE A 54 5.14 1.15 22.85
CA PHE A 54 4.07 1.00 21.87
C PHE A 54 3.60 2.35 21.31
N PHE A 55 3.47 3.37 22.15
CA PHE A 55 3.14 4.72 21.69
C PHE A 55 4.17 5.23 20.67
N ILE A 56 5.47 5.12 20.98
CA ILE A 56 6.54 5.54 20.07
C ILE A 56 6.54 4.72 18.78
N TYR A 57 6.36 3.39 18.88
CA TYR A 57 6.25 2.53 17.70
C TYR A 57 5.11 2.97 16.78
N ASN A 58 3.92 3.19 17.33
CA ASN A 58 2.75 3.63 16.57
C ASN A 58 2.96 5.03 15.98
N LEU A 59 3.55 5.95 16.74
CA LEU A 59 3.87 7.29 16.26
C LEU A 59 4.83 7.24 15.06
N LEU A 60 5.92 6.47 15.15
CA LEU A 60 6.86 6.29 14.06
C LEU A 60 6.18 5.65 12.84
N TRP A 61 5.31 4.68 13.06
CA TRP A 61 4.55 4.05 11.99
C TRP A 61 3.62 5.05 11.28
N TRP A 62 2.93 5.91 12.05
CA TRP A 62 2.12 7.00 11.50
C TRP A 62 2.97 8.01 10.73
N CYS A 63 4.13 8.41 11.24
CA CYS A 63 5.06 9.29 10.52
C CYS A 63 5.46 8.71 9.18
N ILE A 64 5.85 7.42 9.14
CA ILE A 64 6.20 6.73 7.89
C ILE A 64 5.03 6.75 6.91
N LEU A 65 3.82 6.38 7.36
CA LEU A 65 2.63 6.37 6.52
C LEU A 65 2.30 7.75 5.95
N ILE A 66 2.36 8.80 6.77
CA ILE A 66 2.07 10.17 6.34
C ILE A 66 3.14 10.66 5.36
N SER A 67 4.42 10.49 5.69
CA SER A 67 5.53 10.89 4.82
C SER A 67 5.47 10.20 3.46
N LEU A 68 5.20 8.89 3.46
CA LEU A 68 5.04 8.12 2.22
C LEU A 68 3.82 8.61 1.42
N SER A 69 2.69 8.86 2.08
CA SER A 69 1.47 9.36 1.42
C SER A 69 1.71 10.71 0.76
N VAL A 70 2.33 11.66 1.47
CA VAL A 70 2.68 12.98 0.93
C VAL A 70 3.65 12.86 -0.23
N ALA A 71 4.68 12.00 -0.10
CA ALA A 71 5.65 11.77 -1.17
C ALA A 71 4.98 11.21 -2.44
N LEU A 72 4.08 10.23 -2.29
CA LEU A 72 3.35 9.63 -3.41
C LEU A 72 2.44 10.65 -4.12
N VAL A 73 1.69 11.45 -3.36
CA VAL A 73 0.82 12.50 -3.93
C VAL A 73 1.66 13.56 -4.64
N ASN A 74 2.76 14.01 -4.04
CA ASN A 74 3.67 14.99 -4.66
C ASN A 74 4.40 14.44 -5.88
N MET A 75 4.58 13.12 -6.00
CA MET A 75 5.16 12.50 -7.20
C MET A 75 4.18 12.32 -8.36
N LEU A 76 2.90 12.64 -8.19
CA LEU A 76 1.96 12.58 -9.30
C LEU A 76 2.36 13.57 -10.41
N PRO A 77 2.18 13.20 -11.70
CA PRO A 77 2.54 14.04 -12.85
C PRO A 77 1.49 15.14 -13.11
N LEU A 78 1.21 15.93 -12.07
CA LEU A 78 0.28 17.06 -12.08
C LEU A 78 1.08 18.37 -12.07
N GLY A 79 0.67 19.35 -12.86
CA GLY A 79 1.39 20.63 -12.97
C GLY A 79 1.56 21.41 -11.65
N ILE A 80 0.68 21.19 -10.67
CA ILE A 80 0.75 21.82 -9.34
C ILE A 80 1.70 21.11 -8.36
N PHE A 81 2.05 19.85 -8.62
CA PHE A 81 2.91 19.05 -7.76
C PHE A 81 4.33 18.96 -8.32
N ASP A 82 5.29 18.64 -7.45
CA ASP A 82 6.71 18.53 -7.84
C ASP A 82 6.93 17.43 -8.90
N GLY A 83 6.15 16.36 -8.86
CA GLY A 83 6.11 15.28 -9.83
C GLY A 83 5.74 15.75 -11.25
N GLY A 84 5.00 16.85 -11.40
CA GLY A 84 4.73 17.46 -12.70
C GLY A 84 5.98 18.03 -13.36
N LYS A 85 6.83 18.72 -12.59
CA LYS A 85 8.12 19.23 -13.09
C LYS A 85 9.07 18.08 -13.41
N PHE A 86 9.12 17.07 -12.55
CA PHE A 86 9.91 15.87 -12.78
C PHE A 86 9.48 15.18 -14.09
N PHE A 87 8.19 14.91 -14.25
CA PHE A 87 7.63 14.30 -15.45
C PHE A 87 7.91 15.13 -16.72
N PHE A 88 7.72 16.45 -16.65
CA PHE A 88 8.04 17.34 -17.76
C PHE A 88 9.51 17.24 -18.19
N LEU A 89 10.44 17.30 -17.22
CA LEU A 89 11.87 17.18 -17.49
C LEU A 89 12.24 15.80 -18.02
N THR A 90 11.63 14.73 -17.50
CA THR A 90 11.83 13.37 -18.02
C THR A 90 11.39 13.25 -19.47
N VAL A 91 10.18 13.72 -19.80
CA VAL A 91 9.66 13.68 -21.18
C VAL A 91 10.49 14.55 -22.10
N TRP A 92 10.85 15.77 -21.69
CA TRP A 92 11.71 16.65 -22.47
C TRP A 92 13.10 16.03 -22.67
N GLY A 93 13.70 15.44 -21.64
CA GLY A 93 15.00 14.78 -21.71
C GLY A 93 15.01 13.58 -22.67
N ILE A 94 13.92 12.82 -22.73
CA ILE A 94 13.79 11.67 -23.64
C ILE A 94 13.50 12.12 -25.09
N THR A 95 12.60 13.09 -25.28
CA THR A 95 12.14 13.48 -26.62
C THR A 95 12.96 14.60 -27.28
N GLY A 96 13.77 15.33 -26.51
CA GLY A 96 14.55 16.49 -26.96
C GLY A 96 13.71 17.70 -27.37
N LYS A 97 12.37 17.63 -27.30
CA LYS A 97 11.45 18.67 -27.77
C LYS A 97 10.60 19.19 -26.61
N LYS A 98 10.87 20.43 -26.18
CA LYS A 98 10.15 21.11 -25.09
C LYS A 98 8.62 21.06 -25.26
N ARG A 99 8.14 21.29 -26.48
CA ARG A 99 6.71 21.28 -26.81
C ARG A 99 6.02 19.94 -26.53
N ILE A 100 6.75 18.82 -26.68
CA ILE A 100 6.19 17.50 -26.37
C ILE A 100 6.04 17.32 -24.86
N GLY A 101 7.02 17.80 -24.07
CA GLY A 101 6.93 17.81 -22.61
C GLY A 101 5.74 18.64 -22.10
N GLU A 102 5.52 19.83 -22.65
CA GLU A 102 4.40 20.70 -22.26
C GLU A 102 3.04 20.06 -22.56
N VAL A 103 2.91 19.46 -23.75
CA VAL A 103 1.69 18.75 -24.16
C VAL A 103 1.46 17.51 -23.30
N ALA A 104 2.50 16.72 -23.03
CA ALA A 104 2.41 15.53 -22.19
C ALA A 104 1.99 15.89 -20.75
N LEU A 105 2.55 16.94 -20.16
CA LEU A 105 2.18 17.42 -18.83
C LEU A 105 0.71 17.88 -18.79
N LYS A 106 0.28 18.63 -19.82
CA LYS A 106 -1.11 19.09 -19.94
C LYS A 106 -2.08 17.90 -20.04
N ILE A 107 -1.77 16.93 -20.91
CA ILE A 107 -2.57 15.70 -21.07
C ILE A 107 -2.64 14.93 -19.74
N SER A 108 -1.49 14.71 -19.09
CA SER A 108 -1.42 13.99 -17.82
C SER A 108 -2.26 14.67 -16.74
N THR A 109 -2.21 16.01 -16.68
CA THR A 109 -3.01 16.79 -15.72
C THR A 109 -4.50 16.63 -15.94
N TYR A 110 -4.97 16.77 -17.19
CA TYR A 110 -6.39 16.58 -17.50
C TYR A 110 -6.86 15.15 -17.29
N LEU A 111 -6.02 14.16 -17.60
CA LEU A 111 -6.33 12.75 -17.39
C LEU A 111 -6.53 12.46 -15.91
N ILE A 112 -5.63 12.93 -15.04
CA ILE A 112 -5.77 12.73 -13.59
C ILE A 112 -6.99 13.45 -13.04
N LEU A 113 -7.25 14.69 -13.48
CA LEU A 113 -8.44 15.43 -13.09
C LEU A 113 -9.73 14.68 -13.48
N LEU A 114 -9.77 14.14 -14.69
CA LEU A 114 -10.88 13.32 -15.17
C LEU A 114 -11.05 12.05 -14.33
N LEU A 115 -9.96 11.37 -13.97
CA LEU A 115 -10.01 10.18 -13.09
C LEU A 115 -10.55 10.53 -11.70
N ILE A 116 -10.14 11.67 -11.12
CA ILE A 116 -10.65 12.15 -9.84
C ILE A 116 -12.16 12.41 -9.95
N VAL A 117 -12.61 13.12 -10.98
CA VAL A 117 -14.04 13.38 -11.20
C VAL A 117 -14.81 12.07 -11.39
N ALA A 118 -14.29 11.14 -12.19
CA ALA A 118 -14.91 9.83 -12.39
C ALA A 118 -15.02 9.03 -11.08
N LEU A 119 -14.00 9.09 -10.23
CA LEU A 119 -14.02 8.51 -8.89
C LEU A 119 -15.07 9.16 -7.99
N MET A 120 -15.17 10.50 -7.99
CA MET A 120 -16.17 11.24 -7.22
C MET A 120 -17.59 10.89 -7.67
N VAL A 121 -17.81 10.82 -8.98
CA VAL A 121 -19.10 10.42 -9.56
C VAL A 121 -19.47 8.98 -9.15
N ARG A 122 -18.54 8.04 -9.26
CA ARG A 122 -18.75 6.66 -8.79
C ARG A 122 -19.07 6.62 -7.30
N TRP A 123 -18.40 7.42 -6.48
CA TRP A 123 -18.65 7.52 -5.05
C TRP A 123 -20.08 8.00 -4.75
N VAL A 124 -20.56 9.02 -5.45
CA VAL A 124 -21.94 9.53 -5.28
C VAL A 124 -22.97 8.44 -5.59
N PHE A 125 -22.78 7.66 -6.65
CA PHE A 125 -23.67 6.53 -6.99
C PHE A 125 -23.63 5.36 -6.00
N ILE A 126 -22.61 5.26 -5.15
CA ILE A 126 -22.58 4.23 -4.08
C ILE A 126 -23.47 4.63 -2.90
N PHE A 127 -23.70 5.93 -2.68
CA PHE A 127 -24.49 6.44 -1.56
C PHE A 127 -25.96 6.73 -1.89
N ILE A 128 -26.31 6.70 -3.18
CA ILE A 128 -27.70 6.79 -3.67
C ILE A 128 -28.24 5.38 -3.87
#